data_AF-A0A2G6L9H1-F1
#
_entry.id   AF-A0A2G6L9H1-F1
#
_cell.length_a   1.000
_cell.length_b   1.000
_cell.length_c   1.000
_cell.angle_alpha   90.00
_cell.angle_beta   90.00
_cell.angle_gamma   90.00
#
_symmetry.space_group_name_H-M   'P 1'
#
loop_
_entity.id
_entity.type
_entity.pdbx_description
1 polymer ?
#
loop_
_entity_poly.entity_id
_entity_poly.type
_entity_poly.pdbx_seq_one_letter_code
_entity_poly.pdbx_strand_id
1 'polypeptide(L)'
;MQIIIKRILVLGISLALLIGSVSLRLGNVAPDDIRNTPLPGSIDAWHTIAETELLKYSTTELEAGNIEQARHYAFAALRTNPGSGRAARHLLEVYKKAGDTENGDKVAMLASALWPADSLTRAGLADYWLSRNNLEKLLPEWNNVLIRHFLPT
;
A
#
# COMPACT_ATOMS: atom_id res chain seq x y z
N MET A 1 -42.79 39.71 -43.53
CA MET A 1 -42.46 38.26 -43.54
C MET A 1 -40.98 37.98 -43.22
N GLN A 2 -40.03 38.63 -43.91
CA GLN A 2 -38.57 38.44 -43.70
C GLN A 2 -38.06 38.67 -42.26
N ILE A 3 -38.61 39.66 -41.53
CA ILE A 3 -38.15 39.99 -40.17
C ILE A 3 -38.55 38.91 -39.15
N ILE A 4 -39.73 38.30 -39.33
CA ILE A 4 -40.24 37.25 -38.43
C ILE A 4 -39.39 35.99 -38.58
N ILE A 5 -39.04 35.63 -39.82
CA ILE A 5 -38.17 34.50 -40.14
C ILE A 5 -36.78 34.67 -39.51
N LYS A 6 -36.18 35.87 -39.59
CA LYS A 6 -34.88 36.15 -38.95
C LYS A 6 -34.93 36.01 -37.42
N ARG A 7 -36.02 36.45 -36.78
CA ARG A 7 -36.18 36.33 -35.31
C ARG A 7 -36.33 34.89 -34.86
N ILE A 8 -37.10 34.08 -35.59
CA ILE A 8 -37.26 32.65 -35.31
C ILE A 8 -35.91 31.93 -35.46
N LEU A 9 -35.14 32.28 -36.50
CA LEU A 9 -33.84 31.68 -36.76
C LEU A 9 -32.81 32.03 -35.66
N VAL A 10 -32.80 33.28 -35.20
CA VAL A 10 -31.94 33.70 -34.08
C VAL A 10 -32.33 32.98 -32.79
N LEU A 11 -33.63 32.89 -32.47
CA LEU A 11 -34.10 32.18 -31.27
C LEU A 11 -33.75 30.69 -31.32
N GLY A 12 -33.86 30.05 -32.49
CA GLY A 12 -33.46 28.65 -32.68
C GLY A 12 -31.97 28.43 -32.43
N ILE A 13 -31.11 29.31 -32.95
CA ILE A 13 -29.66 29.22 -32.74
C ILE A 13 -29.30 29.45 -31.26
N SER A 14 -29.90 30.46 -30.61
CA SER A 14 -29.66 30.73 -29.20
C SER A 14 -30.08 29.55 -28.31
N LEU A 15 -31.21 28.91 -28.61
CA LEU A 15 -31.68 27.74 -27.88
C LEU A 15 -30.76 26.52 -28.09
N ALA A 16 -30.27 26.30 -29.31
CA ALA A 16 -29.31 25.24 -29.61
C ALA A 16 -27.97 25.42 -28.86
N LEU A 17 -27.47 26.66 -28.79
CA LEU A 17 -26.26 26.99 -28.03
C LEU A 17 -26.46 26.79 -26.52
N LEU A 18 -27.66 27.10 -26.00
CA LEU A 18 -27.99 26.92 -24.59
C LEU A 18 -28.05 25.43 -24.21
N ILE A 19 -28.69 24.60 -25.05
CA ILE A 19 -28.74 23.15 -24.87
C ILE A 19 -27.33 22.55 -24.96
N GLY A 20 -26.54 22.94 -25.96
CA GLY A 20 -25.15 22.49 -26.09
C GLY A 20 -24.28 22.85 -24.87
N SER A 21 -24.44 24.06 -24.33
CA SER A 21 -23.72 24.51 -23.13
C SER A 21 -24.09 23.70 -21.88
N VAL A 22 -25.39 23.40 -21.70
CA VAL A 22 -25.86 22.56 -20.59
C VAL A 22 -25.35 21.12 -20.73
N SER A 23 -25.37 20.55 -21.94
CA SER A 23 -24.82 19.21 -22.21
C SER A 23 -23.31 19.13 -21.96
N LEU A 24 -22.55 20.18 -22.30
CA LEU A 24 -21.11 20.25 -22.00
C LEU A 24 -20.84 20.37 -20.49
N ARG A 25 -21.65 21.14 -19.75
CA ARG A 25 -21.50 21.29 -18.28
C ARG A 25 -21.90 20.06 -17.49
N LEU A 26 -22.86 19.28 -17.98
CA LEU A 26 -23.31 18.03 -17.36
C LEU A 26 -22.41 16.82 -17.71
N GLY A 27 -21.31 17.04 -18.44
CA GLY A 27 -20.22 16.06 -18.59
C GLY A 27 -20.54 14.83 -19.45
N ASN A 28 -21.63 14.84 -20.23
CA ASN A 28 -22.10 13.67 -20.97
C ASN A 28 -21.83 13.70 -22.48
N VAL A 29 -20.95 14.61 -22.94
CA VAL A 29 -20.51 14.72 -24.34
C VAL A 29 -18.99 14.74 -24.39
N ALA A 30 -18.36 13.72 -23.81
CA ALA A 30 -17.01 13.33 -24.21
C ALA A 30 -17.18 12.27 -25.31
N PRO A 31 -16.41 12.33 -26.41
CA PRO A 31 -16.45 11.26 -27.39
C PRO A 31 -16.08 9.92 -26.72
N ASP A 32 -16.80 8.86 -27.08
CA ASP A 32 -16.73 7.54 -26.43
C ASP A 32 -15.32 6.92 -26.47
N ASP A 33 -14.46 7.41 -27.37
CA ASP A 33 -13.06 7.05 -27.50
C ASP A 33 -12.19 7.54 -26.32
N ILE A 34 -12.58 8.59 -25.59
CA ILE A 34 -11.84 9.02 -24.38
C ILE A 34 -12.24 8.19 -23.16
N ARG A 35 -13.46 7.63 -23.15
CA ARG A 35 -13.96 6.83 -22.02
C ARG A 35 -13.51 5.37 -22.08
N ASN A 36 -13.30 4.81 -23.27
CA ASN A 36 -13.01 3.38 -23.45
C ASN A 36 -11.64 3.06 -24.05
N THR A 37 -10.84 4.06 -24.42
CA THR A 37 -9.45 3.81 -24.83
C THR A 37 -8.57 3.99 -23.61
N PRO A 38 -7.98 2.92 -23.04
CA PRO A 38 -6.95 3.10 -22.02
C PRO A 38 -5.84 3.94 -22.63
N LEU A 39 -5.52 5.06 -21.98
CA LEU A 39 -4.33 5.84 -22.31
C LEU A 39 -3.13 4.88 -22.38
N PRO A 40 -2.26 4.96 -23.41
CA PRO A 40 -1.04 4.16 -23.43
C PRO A 40 -0.19 4.63 -22.25
N GLY A 41 -0.23 3.85 -21.17
CA GLY A 41 0.26 4.23 -19.85
C GLY A 41 -0.80 4.99 -19.05
N SER A 42 -1.68 4.27 -18.36
CA SER A 42 -2.47 4.85 -17.28
C SER A 42 -1.54 5.48 -16.25
N ILE A 43 -1.95 6.57 -15.60
CA ILE A 43 -1.26 7.10 -14.41
C ILE A 43 -1.18 5.99 -13.32
N ASP A 44 -2.12 5.04 -13.34
CA ASP A 44 -2.10 3.79 -12.55
C ASP A 44 -0.90 2.87 -12.83
N ALA A 45 -0.32 2.90 -14.03
CA ALA A 45 0.90 2.14 -14.33
C ALA A 45 2.13 2.67 -13.56
N TRP A 46 2.05 3.90 -13.03
CA TRP A 46 3.09 4.52 -12.18
C TRP A 46 2.74 4.46 -10.69
N HIS A 47 1.52 4.05 -10.32
CA HIS A 47 1.14 3.86 -8.92
C HIS A 47 1.74 2.54 -8.40
N THR A 48 3.01 2.57 -8.00
CA THR A 48 3.56 1.53 -7.14
C THR A 48 2.80 1.55 -5.83
N ILE A 49 2.12 0.45 -5.48
CA ILE A 49 1.40 0.32 -4.21
C ILE A 49 2.39 0.64 -3.08
N ALA A 50 2.05 1.63 -2.26
CA ALA A 50 2.92 2.05 -1.17
C ALA A 50 3.12 0.91 -0.16
N GLU A 51 4.29 0.86 0.48
CA GLU A 51 4.60 -0.11 1.55
C GLU A 51 3.48 -0.16 2.60
N THR A 52 2.95 0.99 3.00
CA THR A 52 1.87 1.08 4.01
C THR A 52 0.59 0.38 3.58
N GLU A 53 0.21 0.49 2.32
CA GLU A 53 -0.99 -0.18 1.79
C GLU A 53 -0.75 -1.68 1.66
N LEU A 54 0.45 -2.10 1.22
CA LEU A 54 0.81 -3.52 1.20
C LEU A 54 0.80 -4.15 2.60
N LEU A 55 1.30 -3.44 3.61
CA LEU A 55 1.21 -3.91 4.99
C LEU A 55 -0.23 -3.98 5.48
N LYS A 56 -1.07 -3.00 5.14
CA LYS A 56 -2.49 -3.02 5.47
C LYS A 56 -3.19 -4.24 4.86
N TYR A 57 -2.99 -4.49 3.56
CA TYR A 57 -3.54 -5.69 2.90
C TYR A 57 -3.02 -6.97 3.55
N SER A 58 -1.71 -7.03 3.85
CA SER A 58 -1.13 -8.17 4.56
C SER A 58 -1.80 -8.41 5.91
N THR A 59 -2.02 -7.37 6.72
CA THR A 59 -2.72 -7.47 8.01
C THR A 59 -4.14 -7.98 7.83
N THR A 60 -4.90 -7.42 6.88
CA THR A 60 -6.28 -7.84 6.62
C THR A 60 -6.35 -9.32 6.23
N GLU A 61 -5.45 -9.79 5.36
CA GLU A 61 -5.41 -11.21 4.98
C GLU A 61 -4.97 -12.10 6.14
N LEU A 62 -4.05 -11.62 6.98
CA LEU A 62 -3.59 -12.34 8.15
C LEU A 62 -4.70 -12.51 9.20
N GLU A 63 -5.53 -11.48 9.37
CA GLU A 63 -6.73 -11.50 10.23
C GLU A 63 -7.83 -12.41 9.65
N ALA A 64 -7.97 -12.45 8.33
CA ALA A 64 -8.88 -13.36 7.63
C ALA A 64 -8.41 -14.82 7.63
N GLY A 65 -7.17 -15.10 8.06
CA GLY A 65 -6.57 -16.43 8.06
C GLY A 65 -5.96 -16.86 6.72
N ASN A 66 -5.90 -15.95 5.73
CA ASN A 66 -5.33 -16.18 4.41
C ASN A 66 -3.80 -16.00 4.44
N ILE A 67 -3.10 -16.92 5.09
CA ILE A 67 -1.66 -16.82 5.39
C ILE A 67 -0.78 -16.59 4.14
N GLU A 68 -1.06 -17.28 3.03
CA GLU A 68 -0.26 -17.13 1.82
C GLU A 68 -0.41 -15.75 1.17
N GLN A 69 -1.61 -15.20 1.19
CA GLN A 69 -1.86 -13.86 0.66
C GLN A 69 -1.26 -12.79 1.58
N ALA A 70 -1.35 -12.98 2.90
CA ALA A 70 -0.67 -12.15 3.87
C ALA A 70 0.85 -12.14 3.65
N ARG A 71 1.45 -13.30 3.39
CA ARG A 71 2.88 -13.47 3.09
C ARG A 71 3.26 -12.75 1.80
N HIS A 72 2.46 -12.92 0.75
CA HIS A 72 2.68 -12.24 -0.53
C HIS A 72 2.76 -10.72 -0.35
N TYR A 73 1.78 -10.12 0.33
CA TYR A 73 1.75 -8.68 0.56
C TYR A 73 2.85 -8.20 1.51
N ALA A 74 3.16 -8.95 2.58
CA ALA A 74 4.25 -8.61 3.49
C ALA A 74 5.61 -8.62 2.78
N PHE A 75 5.85 -9.63 1.94
CA PHE A 75 7.08 -9.71 1.15
C PHE A 75 7.15 -8.60 0.10
N ALA A 76 6.02 -8.27 -0.56
CA ALA A 76 5.94 -7.15 -1.48
C ALA A 76 6.22 -5.81 -0.78
N ALA A 77 5.75 -5.62 0.45
CA ALA A 77 6.03 -4.42 1.25
C ALA A 77 7.54 -4.29 1.52
N LEU A 78 8.19 -5.37 1.95
CA LEU A 78 9.64 -5.38 2.18
C LEU A 78 10.43 -5.17 0.88
N ARG A 79 9.98 -5.72 -0.24
CA ARG A 79 10.61 -5.50 -1.56
C ARG A 79 10.49 -4.04 -2.00
N THR A 80 9.36 -3.39 -1.71
CA THR A 80 9.10 -1.99 -2.06
C THR A 80 9.97 -1.06 -1.21
N ASN A 81 10.18 -1.38 0.07
CA ASN A 81 11.08 -0.64 0.95
C ASN A 81 11.98 -1.59 1.76
N PRO A 82 13.14 -1.99 1.20
CA PRO A 82 14.09 -2.87 1.88
C PRO A 82 14.75 -2.24 3.10
N GLY A 83 14.55 -0.93 3.34
CA GLY A 83 14.99 -0.23 4.55
C GLY A 83 13.93 -0.19 5.65
N SER A 84 12.72 -0.75 5.42
CA SER A 84 11.65 -0.74 6.42
C SER A 84 11.78 -1.90 7.39
N GLY A 85 12.27 -1.59 8.60
CA GLY A 85 12.25 -2.52 9.71
C GLY A 85 10.83 -2.95 10.10
N ARG A 86 9.86 -2.05 9.93
CA ARG A 86 8.42 -2.35 10.09
C ARG A 86 7.96 -3.46 9.14
N ALA A 87 8.34 -3.41 7.87
CA ALA A 87 7.96 -4.43 6.90
C ALA A 87 8.62 -5.78 7.21
N ALA A 88 9.89 -5.78 7.64
CA ALA A 88 10.58 -6.99 8.06
C ALA A 88 9.94 -7.62 9.31
N ARG A 89 9.60 -6.79 10.31
CA ARG A 89 8.86 -7.23 11.51
C ARG A 89 7.51 -7.84 11.16
N HIS A 90 6.76 -7.19 10.27
CA HIS A 90 5.47 -7.69 9.84
C HIS A 90 5.59 -9.04 9.13
N LEU A 91 6.59 -9.19 8.26
CA LEU A 91 6.87 -10.47 7.60
C LEU A 91 7.25 -11.58 8.60
N LEU A 92 7.98 -11.24 9.68
CA LEU A 92 8.25 -12.17 10.79
C LEU A 92 6.97 -12.62 11.50
N GLU A 93 6.03 -11.71 11.75
CA GLU A 93 4.75 -12.06 12.35
C GLU A 93 3.95 -13.02 11.45
N VAL A 94 3.94 -12.76 10.14
CA VAL A 94 3.28 -13.65 9.17
C VAL A 94 3.90 -15.04 9.22
N TYR A 95 5.23 -15.17 9.19
CA TYR A 95 5.90 -16.47 9.29
C TYR A 95 5.67 -17.16 10.63
N LYS A 96 5.63 -16.40 11.73
CA LYS A 96 5.28 -16.91 13.06
C LYS A 96 3.88 -17.52 13.06
N LYS A 97 2.88 -16.81 12.53
CA LYS A 97 1.50 -17.32 12.42
C LYS A 97 1.38 -18.49 11.45
N ALA A 98 2.18 -18.52 10.40
CA ALA A 98 2.24 -19.62 9.44
C ALA A 98 2.87 -20.90 10.03
N GLY A 99 3.63 -20.80 11.13
CA GLY A 99 4.46 -21.89 11.64
C GLY A 99 5.67 -22.20 10.74
N ASP A 100 5.98 -21.33 9.77
CA ASP A 100 7.10 -21.47 8.84
C ASP A 100 8.38 -20.97 9.50
N THR A 101 8.94 -21.85 10.31
CA THR A 101 10.11 -21.60 11.15
C THR A 101 11.38 -21.35 10.35
N GLU A 102 11.55 -22.02 9.20
CA GLU A 102 12.73 -21.90 8.36
C GLU A 102 12.83 -20.50 7.72
N ASN A 103 11.75 -20.04 7.10
CA ASN A 103 11.74 -18.73 6.46
C ASN A 103 11.68 -17.60 7.49
N GLY A 104 10.98 -17.81 8.61
CA GLY A 104 11.02 -16.90 9.76
C GLY A 104 12.45 -16.69 10.27
N ASP A 105 13.25 -17.75 10.41
CA ASP A 105 14.63 -17.65 10.91
C ASP A 105 15.52 -16.88 9.92
N LYS A 106 15.33 -17.08 8.61
CA LYS A 106 16.06 -16.31 7.57
C LYS A 106 15.74 -14.82 7.65
N VAL A 107 14.46 -14.46 7.76
CA VAL A 107 14.06 -13.05 7.90
C VAL A 107 14.57 -12.47 9.22
N ALA A 108 14.57 -13.25 10.30
CA ALA A 108 15.05 -12.78 11.59
C ALA A 108 16.55 -12.48 11.57
N MET A 109 17.34 -13.35 10.93
CA MET A 109 18.77 -13.11 10.71
C MET A 109 19.03 -11.87 9.84
N LEU A 110 18.29 -11.74 8.74
CA LEU A 110 18.37 -10.56 7.88
C LEU A 110 18.03 -9.28 8.67
N ALA A 111 16.98 -9.32 9.48
CA ALA A 111 16.53 -8.16 10.21
C ALA A 111 17.47 -7.73 11.33
N SER A 112 18.08 -8.69 12.02
CA SER A 112 19.10 -8.41 13.05
C SER A 112 20.34 -7.71 12.47
N ALA A 113 20.67 -8.01 11.19
CA ALA A 113 21.79 -7.41 10.48
C ALA A 113 21.47 -6.03 9.88
N LEU A 114 20.29 -5.87 9.28
CA LEU A 114 19.94 -4.65 8.54
C LEU A 114 19.42 -3.51 9.43
N TRP A 115 18.74 -3.82 10.53
CA TRP A 115 18.13 -2.81 11.40
C TRP A 115 18.66 -2.85 12.82
N PRO A 116 19.98 -2.75 13.03
CA PRO A 116 20.53 -2.95 14.35
C PRO A 116 20.16 -1.87 15.36
N ALA A 117 19.75 -0.70 14.86
CA ALA A 117 19.40 0.45 15.66
C ALA A 117 17.90 0.70 15.83
N ASP A 118 17.04 0.00 15.08
CA ASP A 118 15.59 0.20 15.16
C ASP A 118 14.99 -0.60 16.32
N SER A 119 14.59 0.08 17.38
CA SER A 119 14.06 -0.54 18.60
C SER A 119 12.79 -1.34 18.34
N LEU A 120 11.94 -0.93 17.40
CA LEU A 120 10.71 -1.65 17.07
C LEU A 120 10.98 -2.95 16.33
N THR A 121 11.96 -2.96 15.42
CA THR A 121 12.42 -4.19 14.77
C THR A 121 13.08 -5.13 15.76
N ARG A 122 13.93 -4.60 16.66
CA ARG A 122 14.55 -5.38 17.75
C ARG A 122 13.52 -6.00 18.68
N ALA A 123 12.47 -5.27 19.05
CA ALA A 123 11.36 -5.81 19.83
C ALA A 123 10.60 -6.92 19.08
N GLY A 124 10.41 -6.77 17.77
CA GLY A 124 9.82 -7.80 16.91
C GLY A 124 10.67 -9.07 16.83
N LEU A 125 11.99 -8.93 16.73
CA LEU A 125 12.93 -10.06 16.78
C LEU A 125 12.88 -10.77 18.13
N ALA A 126 12.81 -10.01 19.22
CA ALA A 126 12.67 -10.57 20.55
C ALA A 126 11.37 -11.39 20.69
N ASP A 127 10.22 -10.85 20.26
CA ASP A 127 8.96 -11.58 20.25
C ASP A 127 9.02 -12.86 19.41
N TYR A 128 9.66 -12.78 18.23
CA TYR A 128 9.87 -13.94 17.37
C TYR A 128 10.73 -15.02 18.06
N TRP A 129 11.89 -14.67 18.62
CA TRP A 129 12.75 -15.64 19.30
C TRP A 129 12.14 -16.21 20.58
N LEU A 130 11.33 -15.42 21.29
CA LEU A 130 10.54 -15.88 22.43
C LEU A 130 9.55 -16.97 22.00
N SER A 131 8.82 -16.76 20.90
CA SER A 131 7.89 -17.78 20.35
C SER A 131 8.60 -19.08 19.93
N ARG A 132 9.92 -18.99 19.65
CA ARG A 132 10.78 -20.12 19.31
C ARG A 132 11.47 -20.75 20.52
N ASN A 133 11.25 -20.23 21.72
CA ASN A 133 11.97 -20.61 22.94
C ASN A 133 13.51 -20.56 22.77
N ASN A 134 14.01 -19.65 21.92
CA ASN A 134 15.44 -19.50 21.64
C ASN A 134 16.02 -18.39 22.51
N LEU A 135 16.36 -18.74 23.76
CA LEU A 135 16.86 -17.79 24.75
C LEU A 135 18.20 -17.15 24.33
N GLU A 136 19.05 -17.90 23.64
CA GLU A 136 20.36 -17.42 23.19
C GLU A 136 20.22 -16.22 22.24
N LYS A 137 19.26 -16.28 21.32
CA LYS A 137 18.97 -15.16 20.41
C LYS A 137 18.03 -14.13 21.00
N LEU A 138 17.18 -14.51 21.95
CA LEU A 138 16.24 -13.60 22.61
C LEU A 138 16.94 -12.53 23.47
N LEU A 139 17.89 -12.95 24.32
CA LEU A 139 18.50 -12.07 25.31
C LEU A 139 19.25 -10.87 24.70
N PRO A 140 20.05 -11.03 23.62
CA PRO A 140 20.69 -9.91 22.95
C PRO A 140 19.70 -8.90 22.35
N GLU A 141 18.57 -9.37 21.83
CA GLU A 141 17.54 -8.50 21.24
C GLU A 141 16.87 -7.66 22.34
N TRP A 142 16.49 -8.27 23.46
CA TRP A 142 15.97 -7.54 24.63
C TRP A 142 16.98 -6.57 25.22
N ASN A 143 18.24 -6.98 25.35
CA ASN A 143 19.29 -6.11 25.84
C ASN A 143 19.43 -4.83 24.97
N ASN A 144 19.36 -4.99 23.65
CA ASN A 144 19.37 -3.85 22.73
C ASN A 144 18.16 -2.93 22.92
N VAL A 145 16.95 -3.48 23.08
CA VAL A 145 15.74 -2.69 23.33
C VAL A 145 15.85 -1.91 24.63
N LEU A 146 16.26 -2.57 25.72
CA LEU A 146 16.30 -1.98 27.05
C LEU A 146 17.40 -0.92 27.18
N ILE A 147 18.62 -1.18 26.70
CA ILE A 147 19.71 -0.20 26.80
C ILE A 147 19.39 1.06 25.99
N ARG A 148 18.84 0.92 24.78
CA ARG A 148 18.58 2.06 23.89
C ARG A 148 17.35 2.87 24.27
N HIS A 149 16.33 2.26 24.88
CA HIS A 149 15.13 2.98 25.27
C HIS A 149 15.29 3.76 26.59
N PHE A 150 16.21 3.35 27.47
CA PHE A 150 16.44 3.97 28.78
C PHE A 150 17.46 5.12 28.78
N LEU A 151 18.19 5.36 27.68
CA LEU A 151 19.10 6.49 27.58
C LEU A 151 18.38 7.65 26.87
N PRO A 152 18.06 8.77 27.56
CA PRO A 152 17.57 9.95 26.89
C PRO A 152 18.69 10.46 25.97
N THR A 153 18.44 10.46 24.66
CA THR A 153 19.26 11.17 23.67
C THR A 153 18.91 12.64 23.64
#